data_AF-A0A352B5L5-F1
#
_entry.id   AF-A0A352B5L5-F1
#
_cell.length_a   1.000
_cell.length_b   1.000
_cell.length_c   1.000
_cell.angle_alpha   90.00
_cell.angle_beta   90.00
_cell.angle_gamma   90.00
#
_symmetry.space_group_name_H-M   'P 1'
#
loop_
_entity.id
_entity.type
_entity.pdbx_description
1 polymer ?
#
loop_
_entity_poly.entity_id
_entity_poly.type
_entity_poly.pdbx_seq_one_letter_code
_entity_poly.pdbx_strand_id
1 'polypeptide(L)' 'CILRDEHSVLMVSTRLAGEYGERDVYLSVPCVVGGGGVERIIE' A
#
# COMPACT_ATOMS: atom_id res chain seq x y z
N CYS A 1 -12.78 -0.97 1.84
CA CYS A 1 -11.77 -0.15 2.54
C CYS A 1 -11.87 1.33 2.20
N ILE A 2 -11.62 1.80 0.96
CA ILE A 2 -11.46 3.24 0.68
C ILE A 2 -12.70 4.08 1.04
N LEU A 3 -13.87 3.79 0.45
CA LEU A 3 -15.09 4.60 0.68
C LEU A 3 -15.57 4.62 2.14
N ARG A 4 -15.09 3.67 2.95
CA ARG A 4 -15.50 3.45 4.33
C ARG A 4 -14.39 3.80 5.32
N ASP A 5 -13.26 4.31 4.82
CA ASP A 5 -12.06 4.62 5.59
C ASP A 5 -11.72 3.55 6.63
N GLU A 6 -11.62 2.29 6.18
CA GLU A 6 -11.56 1.13 7.09
C GLU A 6 -10.17 0.87 7.69
N HIS A 7 -9.11 1.51 7.17
CA HIS A 7 -7.73 1.32 7.63
C HIS A 7 -7.31 -0.16 7.62
N SER A 8 -7.75 -0.89 6.59
CA SER A 8 -7.57 -2.34 6.49
C SER A 8 -6.24 -2.70 5.86
N VAL A 9 -5.61 -3.78 6.33
CA VAL A 9 -4.44 -4.38 5.67
C VAL A 9 -4.91 -5.20 4.46
N LEU A 10 -4.48 -4.81 3.26
CA LEU A 10 -4.84 -5.47 2.00
C LEU A 10 -3.60 -5.66 1.13
N MET A 11 -3.59 -6.76 0.37
CA MET A 11 -2.60 -6.98 -0.69
C MET A 11 -3.02 -6.17 -1.91
N VAL A 12 -2.27 -5.11 -2.22
CA VAL A 12 -2.53 -4.24 -3.36
C VAL A 12 -1.24 -3.98 -4.12
N SER A 13 -1.36 -3.73 -5.43
CA SER A 13 -0.23 -3.30 -6.24
C SER A 13 0.03 -1.82 -5.97
N THR A 14 1.19 -1.51 -5.41
CA THR A 14 1.60 -0.12 -5.11
C THR A 14 3.01 0.15 -5.61
N ARG A 15 3.32 1.41 -5.85
CA ARG A 15 4.65 1.85 -6.27
C ARG A 15 5.59 1.83 -5.08
N LEU A 16 6.71 1.13 -5.22
CA LEU A 16 7.79 1.14 -4.24
C LEU A 16 8.71 2.34 -4.51
N ALA A 17 9.02 3.08 -3.45
CA ALA A 17 9.85 4.28 -3.44
C ALA A 17 11.13 4.08 -2.60
N GLY A 18 11.58 2.84 -2.45
CA GLY A 18 12.75 2.46 -1.66
C GLY A 18 12.47 1.31 -0.70
N GLU A 19 11.19 0.97 -0.50
CA GLU A 19 10.81 -0.19 0.30
C GLU A 19 11.31 -1.48 -0.36
N TYR A 20 11.73 -2.44 0.46
CA TYR A 20 12.36 -3.68 0.02
C TYR A 20 13.61 -3.50 -0.87
N GLY A 21 14.21 -2.31 -0.87
CA GLY A 21 15.35 -1.97 -1.74
C GLY A 21 14.98 -1.70 -3.20
N GLU A 22 13.69 -1.73 -3.54
CA GLU A 22 13.17 -1.55 -4.89
C GLU A 22 12.64 -0.12 -5.08
N ARG A 23 12.83 0.45 -6.27
CA ARG A 23 12.38 1.81 -6.62
C ARG A 23 11.75 1.83 -8.00
N ASP A 24 10.68 2.60 -8.14
CA ASP A 24 9.97 2.82 -9.41
C ASP A 24 9.39 1.55 -10.04
N VAL A 25 9.12 0.54 -9.22
CA VAL A 25 8.40 -0.68 -9.59
C VAL A 25 7.08 -0.78 -8.84
N TYR A 26 6.10 -1.43 -9.45
CA TYR A 26 4.82 -1.75 -8.82
C TYR A 26 4.82 -3.24 -8.44
N LEU A 27 4.65 -3.52 -7.15
CA LEU A 27 4.58 -4.88 -6.62
C LEU A 27 3.36 -5.04 -5.71
N SER A 28 2.85 -6.27 -5.65
CA SER A 28 1.76 -6.64 -4.74
C SER A 28 2.32 -6.88 -3.35
N VAL A 29 2.17 -5.88 -2.48
CA VAL A 29 2.68 -5.90 -1.11
C VAL A 29 1.55 -5.59 -0.11
N PRO A 30 1.65 -6.08 1.13
CA PRO A 30 0.66 -5.77 2.16
C PRO A 30 0.72 -4.28 2.51
N CYS A 31 -0.40 -3.59 2.36
CA CYS A 31 -0.51 -2.16 2.63
C CYS A 31 -1.70 -1.87 3.53
N VAL A 32 -1.60 -0.83 4.35
CA VAL A 32 -2.73 -0.21 5.03
C VAL A 32 -3.46 0.67 4.02
N VAL A 33 -4.74 0.38 3.81
CA VAL A 33 -5.60 1.10 2.87
C VAL A 33 -6.74 1.78 3.62
N GLY A 34 -6.73 3.11 3.60
CA GLY A 34 -7.76 3.98 4.16
C GLY A 34 -8.47 4.81 3.09
N GLY A 35 -9.14 5.88 3.50
CA GLY A 35 -9.87 6.79 2.62
C GLY A 35 -8.98 7.53 1.63
N GLY A 36 -7.70 7.68 1.94
CA GLY A 36 -6.69 8.25 1.04
C GLY A 36 -6.10 7.28 0.01
N GLY A 37 -6.53 6.01 0.00
CA GLY A 37 -5.89 4.95 -0.77
C GLY A 37 -4.81 4.23 0.05
N VAL A 38 -3.62 4.03 -0.52
CA VAL A 38 -2.49 3.40 0.19
C VAL A 38 -1.86 4.40 1.15
N GLU A 39 -2.01 4.18 2.45
CA GLU A 39 -1.51 5.10 3.49
C GLU A 39 -0.16 4.66 4.05
N ARG A 40 0.10 3.34 4.06
CA ARG A 40 1.36 2.76 4.53
C ARG A 40 1.64 1.42 3.87
N ILE A 41 2.88 1.20 3.46
CA ILE A 41 3.40 -0.11 3.05
C ILE A 41 3.93 -0.81 4.30
N ILE A 42 3.60 -2.09 4.48
CA ILE A 42 4.16 -2.92 5.54
C ILE A 42 5.41 -3.57 4.96
N GLU A 43 6.60 -3.10 5.38
CA GLU A 43 7.94 -3.62 5.00
C GLU A 43 8.40 -4.73 5.94
#